data_AF-A0A1S9BRW4-F1
#
_entry.id   AF-A0A1S9BRW4-F1
#
_cell.length_a   1.000
_cell.length_b   1.000
_cell.length_c   1.000
_cell.angle_alpha   90.00
_cell.angle_beta   90.00
_cell.angle_gamma   90.00
#
_symmetry.space_group_name_H-M   'P 1'
#
loop_
_entity.id
_entity.type
_entity.pdbx_description
1 polymer ?
#
loop_
_entity_poly.entity_id
_entity_poly.type
_entity_poly.pdbx_seq_one_letter_code
_entity_poly.pdbx_strand_id
1 'polypeptide(L)'
;MDYGSYVEFSILRGESDAEKKSIHAAMVARILDYYKDRFDGSFYINDGSRPIRHETAFQDYLEKYFCFRKAYCCLNIKYRSDFGIIVRVHYPFRKHIKAETGIGSQISGILKMEELCRNS
;
A
#
# COMPACT_ATOMS: atom_id res chain seq x y z
N MET A 1 1.62 -6.38 13.66
CA MET A 1 2.07 -7.73 14.06
C MET A 1 3.59 -7.76 14.10
N ASP A 2 4.19 -8.48 15.04
CA ASP A 2 5.66 -8.59 15.20
C ASP A 2 6.13 -9.95 14.70
N TYR A 3 7.09 -9.94 13.77
CA TYR A 3 7.65 -11.12 13.12
C TYR A 3 9.12 -11.35 13.50
N GLY A 4 9.61 -10.70 14.55
CA GLY A 4 11.00 -10.81 15.03
C GLY A 4 11.95 -9.88 14.27
N SER A 5 12.13 -10.09 12.96
CA SER A 5 12.99 -9.22 12.13
C SER A 5 12.30 -7.95 11.65
N TYR A 6 10.96 -7.90 11.70
CA TYR A 6 10.20 -6.70 11.35
C TYR A 6 8.85 -6.66 12.06
N VAL A 7 8.27 -5.45 12.09
CA VAL A 7 6.89 -5.22 12.54
C VAL A 7 6.10 -4.61 11.40
N GLU A 8 4.86 -5.07 11.23
CA GLU A 8 3.89 -4.52 10.29
C GLU A 8 2.78 -3.78 11.04
N PHE A 9 2.40 -2.58 10.57
CA PHE A 9 1.18 -1.93 11.02
C PHE A 9 -0.04 -2.73 10.56
N SER A 10 -0.68 -3.45 11.48
CA SER A 10 -1.79 -4.34 11.11
C SER A 10 -3.12 -3.60 10.97
N ILE A 11 -3.46 -2.73 11.93
CA ILE A 11 -4.68 -1.90 11.90
C ILE A 11 -4.41 -0.62 12.70
N LEU A 12 -4.44 0.52 12.03
CA LEU A 12 -4.46 1.85 12.65
C LEU A 12 -5.84 2.46 12.39
N ARG A 13 -6.83 2.12 13.21
CA ARG A 13 -8.18 2.70 13.14
C ARG A 13 -8.45 3.48 14.41
N GLY A 14 -8.66 4.78 14.27
CA GLY A 14 -9.23 5.64 15.32
C GLY A 14 -10.74 5.83 15.12
N GLU A 15 -11.45 6.18 16.18
CA GLU A 15 -12.81 6.73 16.06
C GLU A 15 -12.74 8.13 15.42
N SER A 16 -13.73 8.49 14.59
CA SER A 16 -13.72 9.71 13.77
C SER A 16 -13.55 11.01 14.58
N ASP A 17 -14.05 11.05 15.82
CA ASP A 17 -13.92 12.22 16.70
C ASP A 17 -12.50 12.37 17.30
N ALA A 18 -11.73 11.29 17.35
CA ALA A 18 -10.34 11.30 17.80
C ALA A 18 -9.35 11.61 16.66
N GLU A 19 -9.74 11.46 15.39
CA GLU A 19 -8.91 11.82 14.24
C GLU A 19 -8.52 13.30 14.23
N LYS A 20 -9.46 14.18 14.64
CA LYS A 20 -9.22 15.62 14.82
C LYS A 20 -8.17 15.96 15.88
N LYS A 21 -7.80 14.99 16.73
CA LYS A 21 -6.78 15.11 17.78
C LYS A 21 -5.45 14.48 17.40
N SER A 22 -5.22 14.21 16.11
CA SER A 22 -3.97 13.61 15.61
C SER A 22 -3.66 12.25 16.27
N ILE A 23 -4.69 11.45 16.58
CA ILE A 23 -4.51 10.17 17.28
C ILE A 23 -3.63 9.19 16.52
N HIS A 24 -3.70 9.18 15.18
CA HIS A 24 -2.80 8.36 14.34
C HIS A 24 -1.33 8.78 14.49
N ALA A 25 -1.06 10.08 14.64
CA ALA A 25 0.29 10.58 14.90
C ALA A 25 0.84 10.02 16.22
N ALA A 26 0.02 10.10 17.28
CA ALA A 26 0.38 9.62 18.60
C ALA A 26 0.59 8.10 18.61
N MET A 27 -0.29 7.34 17.93
CA MET A 27 -0.13 5.90 17.78
C MET A 27 1.19 5.54 17.11
N VAL A 28 1.50 6.15 15.95
CA VAL A 28 2.76 5.90 15.24
C VAL A 28 3.96 6.27 16.11
N ALA A 29 3.95 7.45 16.74
CA ALA A 29 5.03 7.89 17.63
C ALA A 29 5.26 6.92 18.80
N ARG A 30 4.18 6.43 19.44
CA ARG A 30 4.28 5.45 20.53
C ARG A 30 4.80 4.11 20.06
N ILE A 31 4.41 3.65 18.86
CA ILE A 31 4.94 2.41 18.29
C ILE A 31 6.44 2.55 18.02
N LEU A 32 6.87 3.67 17.43
CA LEU A 32 8.29 3.93 17.17
C LEU A 32 9.12 3.99 18.46
N ASP A 33 8.62 4.66 19.50
CA ASP A 33 9.29 4.70 20.81
C ASP A 33 9.36 3.32 21.47
N TYR A 34 8.31 2.50 21.35
CA TYR A 34 8.27 1.14 21.89
C TYR A 34 9.33 0.23 21.26
N TYR A 35 9.57 0.34 19.95
CA TYR A 35 10.54 -0.50 19.23
C TYR A 35 11.93 0.14 19.08
N LYS A 36 12.18 1.31 19.67
CA LYS A 36 13.41 2.09 19.40
C LYS A 36 14.70 1.31 19.65
N ASP A 37 14.73 0.49 20.71
CA ASP A 37 15.91 -0.27 21.11
C ASP A 37 16.22 -1.44 20.17
N ARG A 38 15.29 -1.76 19.25
CA ARG A 38 15.47 -2.79 18.23
C ARG A 38 16.01 -2.24 16.92
N PHE A 39 16.07 -0.93 16.71
CA PHE A 39 16.62 -0.34 15.48
C PHE A 39 18.16 -0.44 15.43
N ASP A 40 18.65 -1.66 15.23
CA ASP A 40 20.07 -2.02 15.10
C ASP A 40 20.55 -2.12 13.64
N GLY A 41 19.67 -1.81 12.68
CA GLY A 41 19.91 -1.92 11.24
C GLY A 41 19.44 -3.24 10.61
N SER A 42 19.10 -4.24 11.43
CA SER A 42 18.50 -5.50 10.97
C SER A 42 16.98 -5.51 11.10
N PHE A 43 16.44 -4.70 12.01
CA PHE A 43 15.02 -4.54 12.27
C PHE A 43 14.39 -3.36 11.52
N TYR A 44 13.16 -3.53 11.04
CA TYR A 44 12.39 -2.45 10.45
C TYR A 44 10.89 -2.52 10.77
N ILE A 45 10.22 -1.39 10.61
CA ILE A 45 8.76 -1.29 10.69
C ILE A 45 8.22 -0.93 9.31
N ASN A 46 7.14 -1.58 8.88
CA ASN A 46 6.49 -1.29 7.61
C ASN A 46 4.97 -1.11 7.79
N ASP A 47 4.37 -0.31 6.91
CA ASP A 47 2.93 -0.04 6.85
C ASP A 47 2.22 -0.85 5.75
N GLY A 48 2.83 -1.96 5.33
CA GLY A 48 2.34 -2.75 4.20
C GLY A 48 2.53 -2.05 2.85
N SER A 49 1.66 -2.39 1.90
CA SER A 49 1.77 -1.99 0.48
C SER A 49 0.82 -0.87 0.10
N ARG A 50 1.25 -0.04 -0.87
CA ARG A 50 0.41 1.03 -1.42
C ARG A 50 -0.82 0.43 -2.12
N PRO A 51 -2.05 0.84 -1.74
CA PRO A 51 -3.25 0.42 -2.47
C PRO A 51 -3.26 1.00 -3.89
N ILE A 52 -3.68 0.18 -4.87
CA ILE A 52 -3.77 0.59 -6.29
C ILE A 52 -5.03 1.41 -6.60
N ARG A 53 -6.13 1.17 -5.88
CA ARG A 53 -7.46 1.78 -6.16
C ARG A 53 -7.80 2.97 -5.28
N HIS A 54 -7.27 3.04 -4.08
CA HIS A 54 -7.56 4.09 -3.11
C HIS A 54 -6.25 4.65 -2.59
N GLU A 55 -5.62 5.54 -3.37
CA GLU A 55 -4.43 6.23 -2.89
C GLU A 55 -4.81 7.08 -1.67
N THR A 56 -4.24 6.76 -0.52
CA THR A 56 -4.40 7.56 0.69
C THR A 56 -3.15 8.43 0.87
N ALA A 57 -3.31 9.61 1.46
CA ALA A 57 -2.18 10.46 1.84
C ALA A 57 -1.39 9.92 3.06
N PHE A 58 -1.70 8.71 3.53
CA PHE A 58 -1.13 8.16 4.76
C PHE A 58 0.36 7.80 4.60
N GLN A 59 0.75 7.26 3.44
CA GLN A 59 2.16 6.97 3.18
C GLN A 59 2.99 8.26 3.12
N ASP A 60 2.48 9.29 2.44
CA ASP A 60 3.16 10.59 2.36
C ASP A 60 3.24 11.26 3.74
N TYR A 61 2.23 11.04 4.59
CA TYR A 61 2.23 11.45 6.00
C TYR A 61 3.32 10.74 6.81
N LEU A 62 3.48 9.43 6.66
CA LEU A 62 4.55 8.68 7.31
C LEU A 62 5.94 9.13 6.84
N GLU A 63 6.13 9.35 5.54
CA GLU A 63 7.39 9.86 4.99
C GLU A 63 7.73 11.24 5.56
N LYS A 64 6.75 12.15 5.61
CA LYS A 64 6.96 13.54 6.05
C LYS A 64 7.24 13.67 7.55
N TYR A 65 6.53 12.93 8.40
CA TYR A 65 6.54 13.16 9.85
C TYR A 65 7.30 12.10 10.65
N PHE A 66 7.51 10.91 10.09
CA PHE A 66 8.09 9.77 10.80
C PHE A 66 9.33 9.18 10.10
N CYS A 67 9.85 9.87 9.07
CA CYS A 67 11.04 9.46 8.32
C CYS A 67 10.92 8.06 7.69
N PHE A 68 9.69 7.62 7.40
CA PHE A 68 9.50 6.43 6.57
C PHE A 68 10.02 6.70 5.16
N ARG A 69 10.29 5.63 4.42
CA ARG A 69 10.67 5.70 3.02
C ARG A 69 9.90 4.65 2.23
N LYS A 70 9.63 4.93 0.96
CA LYS A 70 9.14 3.93 0.02
C LYS A 70 10.22 2.87 -0.23
N ALA A 71 9.87 1.61 -0.04
CA ALA A 71 10.65 0.45 -0.46
C ALA A 71 10.01 -0.12 -1.73
N TYR A 72 10.59 0.21 -2.88
CA TYR A 72 10.05 -0.22 -4.18
C TYR A 72 10.36 -1.69 -4.42
N CYS A 73 9.35 -2.44 -4.85
CA CYS A 73 9.45 -3.85 -5.20
C CYS A 73 8.93 -4.06 -6.62
N CYS A 74 9.46 -5.07 -7.32
CA CYS A 74 8.90 -5.54 -8.58
C CYS A 74 7.60 -6.29 -8.30
N LEU A 75 6.51 -5.87 -8.94
CA LEU A 75 5.22 -6.54 -8.80
C LEU A 75 5.21 -7.79 -9.70
N ASN A 76 5.16 -8.98 -9.09
CA ASN A 76 5.10 -10.25 -9.81
C ASN A 76 3.68 -10.82 -9.78
N ILE A 77 2.97 -10.77 -10.91
CA ILE A 77 1.60 -11.28 -11.02
C ILE A 77 1.59 -12.54 -11.88
N LYS A 78 1.03 -13.62 -11.33
CA LYS A 78 0.75 -14.85 -12.07
C LYS A 78 -0.74 -15.01 -12.22
N TYR A 79 -1.24 -14.81 -13.44
CA TYR A 79 -2.64 -15.07 -13.76
C TYR A 79 -2.86 -16.54 -14.09
N ARG A 80 -4.08 -17.02 -13.83
CA ARG A 80 -4.59 -18.24 -14.46
C ARG A 80 -4.63 -18.06 -15.98
N SER A 81 -4.37 -19.11 -16.74
CA SER A 81 -4.14 -19.04 -18.19
C SER A 81 -5.26 -18.33 -18.97
N ASP A 82 -6.52 -18.65 -18.66
CA ASP A 82 -7.72 -18.04 -19.22
C ASP A 82 -7.84 -16.56 -18.87
N PHE A 83 -7.60 -16.21 -17.60
CA PHE A 83 -7.67 -14.83 -17.12
C PHE A 83 -6.54 -13.97 -17.69
N GLY A 84 -5.34 -14.54 -17.87
CA GLY A 84 -4.22 -13.85 -18.50
C GLY A 84 -4.52 -13.42 -19.95
N ILE A 85 -5.30 -14.22 -20.69
CA ILE A 85 -5.76 -13.84 -22.03
C ILE A 85 -6.70 -12.63 -21.94
N ILE A 86 -7.68 -12.67 -21.03
CA ILE A 86 -8.64 -11.56 -20.81
C ILE A 86 -7.88 -10.26 -20.49
N VAL A 87 -6.95 -10.29 -19.54
CA VAL A 87 -6.14 -9.12 -19.18
C VAL A 87 -5.36 -8.59 -20.37
N ARG A 88 -4.74 -9.47 -21.17
CA ARG A 88 -3.93 -9.07 -22.33
C ARG A 88 -4.78 -8.44 -23.44
N VAL A 89 -5.99 -8.93 -23.68
CA VAL A 89 -6.94 -8.36 -24.64
C VAL A 89 -7.45 -7.00 -24.19
N HIS A 90 -7.73 -6.82 -22.89
CA HIS A 90 -8.21 -5.55 -22.35
C HIS A 90 -7.13 -4.50 -22.12
N TYR A 91 -5.86 -4.90 -21.95
CA TYR A 91 -4.72 -4.00 -21.73
C TYR A 91 -4.55 -2.85 -22.74
N PRO A 92 -4.66 -3.05 -24.08
CA PRO A 92 -4.58 -1.93 -25.02
C PRO A 92 -5.70 -0.89 -24.81
N PHE A 93 -6.87 -1.31 -24.32
CA PHE A 93 -8.00 -0.44 -24.05
C PHE A 93 -7.96 0.21 -22.67
N ARG A 94 -6.89 0.02 -21.87
CA ARG A 94 -6.81 0.48 -20.47
C ARG A 94 -7.14 1.96 -20.27
N LYS A 95 -6.80 2.83 -21.22
CA LYS A 95 -7.05 4.27 -21.16
C LYS A 95 -8.52 4.66 -21.39
N HIS A 96 -9.33 3.76 -21.94
CA HIS A 96 -10.74 4.01 -22.28
C HIS A 96 -11.71 3.49 -21.20
N ILE A 97 -11.20 2.86 -20.14
CA ILE A 97 -12.03 2.30 -19.08
C ILE A 97 -12.33 3.38 -18.04
N LYS A 98 -13.62 3.60 -17.81
CA LYS A 98 -14.17 4.54 -16.84
C LYS A 98 -13.98 4.03 -15.41
N ALA A 99 -12.98 4.55 -14.72
CA ALA A 99 -12.66 4.19 -13.34
C ALA A 99 -13.72 4.67 -12.33
N GLU A 100 -14.62 5.56 -12.74
CA GLU A 100 -15.71 6.08 -11.91
C GLU A 100 -16.86 5.08 -11.67
N THR A 101 -16.90 3.96 -12.40
CA THR A 101 -17.90 2.90 -12.19
C THR A 101 -17.36 1.82 -11.25
N GLY A 102 -18.24 1.15 -10.49
CA GLY A 102 -17.84 0.09 -9.55
C GLY A 102 -16.95 -0.97 -10.22
N ILE A 103 -17.44 -1.58 -11.31
CA ILE A 103 -16.70 -2.58 -12.08
C ILE A 103 -15.50 -1.97 -12.81
N GLY A 104 -15.66 -0.78 -13.42
CA GLY A 104 -14.58 -0.12 -14.14
C GLY A 104 -13.38 0.23 -13.25
N SER A 105 -13.61 0.59 -11.98
CA SER A 105 -12.55 0.82 -11.00
C SER A 105 -11.76 -0.46 -10.68
N GLN A 106 -12.41 -1.62 -10.66
CA GLN A 106 -11.75 -2.91 -10.45
C GLN A 106 -10.92 -3.31 -11.66
N ILE A 107 -11.49 -3.19 -12.86
CA ILE A 107 -10.80 -3.48 -14.12
C ILE A 107 -9.59 -2.55 -14.28
N SER A 108 -9.78 -1.25 -14.05
CA SER A 108 -8.68 -0.26 -14.08
C SER A 108 -7.57 -0.62 -13.10
N GLY A 109 -7.91 -1.05 -11.88
CA GLY A 109 -6.95 -1.54 -10.90
C GLY A 109 -6.15 -2.75 -11.40
N ILE A 110 -6.80 -3.75 -12.00
CA ILE A 110 -6.14 -4.93 -12.59
C ILE A 110 -5.20 -4.52 -13.73
N LEU A 111 -5.66 -3.67 -14.64
CA LEU A 111 -4.83 -3.20 -15.75
C LEU A 111 -3.68 -2.31 -15.30
N LYS A 112 -3.83 -1.59 -14.17
CA LYS A 112 -2.75 -0.82 -13.56
C LYS A 112 -1.69 -1.74 -12.95
N MET A 113 -2.11 -2.80 -12.26
CA MET A 113 -1.19 -3.83 -11.76
C MET A 113 -0.44 -4.51 -12.91
N GLU A 114 -1.12 -4.82 -14.01
CA GLU A 114 -0.49 -5.34 -15.23
C GLU A 114 0.55 -4.35 -15.81
N GLU A 115 0.23 -3.05 -15.85
CA GLU A 115 1.16 -2.02 -16.31
C GLU A 115 2.41 -1.95 -15.43
N LEU A 116 2.27 -2.04 -14.09
CA LEU A 116 3.39 -2.08 -13.16
C LEU A 116 4.27 -3.32 -13.39
N CYS A 117 3.67 -4.49 -13.58
CA CYS A 117 4.41 -5.74 -13.84
C CYS A 117 5.19 -5.70 -15.16
N ARG A 118 4.69 -5.02 -16.20
CA ARG A 118 5.36 -4.90 -17.51
C ARG A 118 6.51 -3.89 -17.52
N ASN A 119 6.48 -2.92 -16.60
CA ASN A 119 7.47 -1.85 -16.50
C ASN A 119 8.49 -2.07 -15.36
N SER A 120 8.39 -3.21 -14.65
CA SER A 120 9.29 -3.59 -13.56
C SER A 120 10.57 -4.26 -14.05
#